data_AF-N9E229-F1
#
_entry.id   AF-N9E229-F1
#
_cell.length_a   1.000
_cell.length_b   1.000
_cell.length_c   1.000
_cell.angle_alpha   90.00
_cell.angle_beta   90.00
_cell.angle_gamma   90.00
#
_symmetry.space_group_name_H-M   'P 1'
#
loop_
_entity.id
_entity.type
_entity.pdbx_description
1 polymer ?
#
loop_
_entity_poly.entity_id
_entity_poly.type
_entity_poly.pdbx_seq_one_letter_code
_entity_poly.pdbx_strand_id
1 'polypeptide(L)'
;MRRLPVYILLDTSGSMRGEPIHSVNVGLQSMLSALRQDPYALESVYLSIITFDLEPKIYLPLTPLDQVQFAEIQAPSAGATFMGAALELLAECVNQQVQTNTTDEKGDWRPLLFIMTDGSPSDIYAYQQVIPVIQQFNFASIVACAAGPKAKQEHLLQLTDKVVVLDTMDAASFAGFFKWVSASVVAGSSSAGISGSISLPPPPPEVQLVL
;
A
#
# COMPACT_ATOMS: atom_id res chain seq x y z
N MET A 1 -3.05 9.81 21.68
CA MET A 1 -3.86 9.26 20.56
C MET A 1 -2.98 8.27 19.83
N ARG A 2 -3.49 7.10 19.42
CA ARG A 2 -2.67 6.06 18.75
C ARG A 2 -2.59 6.35 17.26
N ARG A 3 -1.42 6.18 16.65
CA ARG A 3 -1.22 6.37 15.21
C ARG A 3 -1.67 5.11 14.46
N LEU A 4 -2.17 5.27 13.24
CA LEU A 4 -2.43 4.19 12.29
C LEU A 4 -1.42 4.33 11.13
N PRO A 5 -0.33 3.53 11.15
CA PRO A 5 0.63 3.52 10.05
C PRO A 5 0.03 2.83 8.82
N VAL A 6 0.14 3.49 7.67
CA VAL A 6 -0.30 3.01 6.36
C VAL A 6 0.88 3.05 5.41
N TYR A 7 1.30 1.88 4.94
CA TYR A 7 2.39 1.73 3.98
C TYR A 7 1.82 1.42 2.60
N ILE A 8 2.26 2.17 1.59
CA ILE A 8 1.91 1.94 0.18
C ILE A 8 3.18 1.67 -0.61
N LEU A 9 3.26 0.50 -1.22
CA LEU A 9 4.32 0.14 -2.15
C LEU A 9 3.80 0.33 -3.58
N LEU A 10 4.49 1.16 -4.35
CA LEU A 10 4.12 1.52 -5.72
C LEU A 10 5.20 1.08 -6.69
N ASP A 11 4.82 0.21 -7.61
CA ASP A 11 5.66 -0.16 -8.74
C ASP A 11 5.88 1.08 -9.64
N THR A 12 7.15 1.39 -9.91
CA THR A 12 7.56 2.44 -10.85
C THR A 12 8.36 1.87 -12.01
N SER A 13 8.35 0.55 -12.22
CA SER A 13 9.11 -0.12 -13.28
C SER A 13 8.68 0.32 -14.69
N GLY A 14 9.43 -0.11 -15.70
CA GLY A 14 9.26 0.40 -17.06
C GLY A 14 7.86 0.20 -17.66
N SER A 15 7.08 -0.78 -17.18
CA SER A 15 5.70 -1.03 -17.60
C SER A 15 4.70 0.00 -17.06
N MET A 16 5.04 0.70 -15.98
CA MET A 16 4.23 1.77 -15.41
C MET A 16 4.37 3.11 -16.15
N ARG A 17 5.27 3.19 -17.15
CA ARG A 17 5.54 4.43 -17.88
C ARG A 17 4.34 4.92 -18.69
N GLY A 18 4.12 6.24 -18.64
CA GLY A 18 3.10 6.92 -19.44
C GLY A 18 1.79 7.06 -18.67
N GLU A 19 0.71 6.54 -19.23
CA GLU A 19 -0.63 6.64 -18.63
C GLU A 19 -0.76 5.96 -17.25
N PRO A 20 -0.16 4.79 -16.97
CA PRO A 20 -0.31 4.15 -15.67
C PRO A 20 0.23 5.00 -14.51
N ILE A 21 1.47 5.50 -14.60
CA ILE A 21 2.05 6.35 -13.54
C ILE A 21 1.31 7.68 -13.39
N HIS A 22 0.79 8.27 -14.49
CA HIS A 22 -0.05 9.46 -14.39
C HIS A 22 -1.34 9.15 -13.62
N SER A 23 -1.97 8.02 -13.92
CA SER A 23 -3.18 7.57 -13.23
C SER A 23 -2.95 7.25 -11.77
N VAL A 24 -1.79 6.68 -11.41
CA VAL A 24 -1.36 6.50 -10.01
C VAL A 24 -1.25 7.85 -9.30
N ASN A 25 -0.60 8.85 -9.91
CA ASN A 25 -0.49 10.19 -9.32
C ASN A 25 -1.87 10.82 -9.06
N VAL A 26 -2.78 10.75 -10.04
CA VAL A 26 -4.17 11.25 -9.89
C VAL A 26 -4.91 10.50 -8.79
N GLY A 27 -4.75 9.17 -8.73
CA GLY A 27 -5.34 8.31 -7.71
C GLY A 27 -4.85 8.64 -6.30
N LEU A 28 -3.55 8.85 -6.11
CA LEU A 28 -2.96 9.27 -4.84
C LEU A 28 -3.50 10.62 -4.38
N GLN A 29 -3.56 11.63 -5.27
CA GLN A 29 -4.12 12.94 -4.93
C GLN A 29 -5.59 12.85 -4.50
N SER A 30 -6.35 12.00 -5.18
CA SER A 30 -7.75 11.72 -4.83
C SER A 30 -7.86 11.03 -3.47
N MET A 31 -6.98 10.05 -3.18
CA MET A 31 -6.89 9.38 -1.88
C MET A 31 -6.64 10.38 -0.75
N LEU A 32 -5.62 11.23 -0.90
CA LEU A 32 -5.22 12.20 0.11
C LEU A 32 -6.33 13.21 0.36
N SER A 33 -7.00 13.68 -0.69
CA SER A 33 -8.15 14.57 -0.59
C SER A 33 -9.30 13.93 0.19
N ALA A 34 -9.61 12.65 -0.08
CA ALA A 34 -10.66 11.92 0.63
C ALA A 34 -10.30 11.67 2.10
N LEU A 35 -9.08 11.22 2.38
CA LEU A 35 -8.61 10.97 3.74
C LEU A 35 -8.63 12.25 4.60
N ARG A 36 -8.30 13.41 4.02
CA ARG A 36 -8.32 14.70 4.73
C ARG A 36 -9.71 15.21 5.07
N GLN A 37 -10.75 14.71 4.41
CA GLN A 37 -12.14 15.06 4.74
C GLN A 37 -12.65 14.29 5.95
N ASP A 38 -11.99 13.20 6.35
CA ASP A 38 -12.35 12.42 7.53
C ASP A 38 -11.55 12.91 8.76
N PRO A 39 -12.23 13.44 9.80
CA PRO A 39 -11.55 13.96 10.99
C PRO A 39 -10.73 12.91 11.75
N TYR A 40 -11.21 11.66 11.80
CA TYR A 40 -10.48 10.59 12.50
C TYR A 40 -9.23 10.20 11.73
N ALA A 41 -9.32 10.10 10.41
CA ALA A 41 -8.15 9.83 9.57
C ALA A 41 -7.12 10.96 9.68
N LEU A 42 -7.55 12.23 9.66
CA LEU A 42 -6.68 13.39 9.78
C LEU A 42 -5.83 13.38 11.06
N GLU A 43 -6.40 12.95 12.18
CA GLU A 43 -5.70 12.92 13.47
C GLU A 43 -4.88 11.65 13.72
N SER A 44 -5.22 10.53 13.05
CA SER A 44 -4.64 9.22 13.38
C SER A 44 -3.75 8.63 12.29
N VAL A 45 -3.96 8.95 11.01
CA VAL A 45 -3.27 8.28 9.90
C VAL A 45 -1.88 8.85 9.67
N TYR A 46 -0.92 7.94 9.56
CA TYR A 46 0.45 8.23 9.15
C TYR A 46 0.73 7.46 7.88
N LEU A 47 1.11 8.16 6.81
CA LEU A 47 1.30 7.58 5.49
C LEU A 47 2.78 7.47 5.17
N SER A 48 3.20 6.31 4.67
CA SER A 48 4.50 6.11 4.03
C SER A 48 4.31 5.51 2.65
N ILE A 49 5.08 5.99 1.69
CA ILE A 49 5.08 5.49 0.32
C ILE A 49 6.50 5.07 -0.05
N ILE A 50 6.64 3.84 -0.51
CA ILE A 50 7.85 3.29 -1.08
C ILE A 50 7.59 3.05 -2.57
N THR A 51 8.40 3.65 -3.42
CA THR A 51 8.39 3.35 -4.87
C THR A 51 9.46 2.31 -5.16
N PHE A 52 9.23 1.41 -6.12
CA PHE A 52 10.23 0.41 -6.45
C PHE A 52 10.26 0.07 -7.94
N ASP A 53 11.49 -0.07 -8.44
CA ASP A 53 11.82 -0.55 -9.78
C ASP A 53 13.08 -1.43 -9.73
N LEU A 54 14.23 -0.93 -10.17
CA LEU A 54 15.56 -1.53 -9.98
C LEU A 54 16.08 -1.36 -8.56
N GLU A 55 15.56 -0.38 -7.82
CA GLU A 55 15.87 -0.19 -6.42
C GLU A 55 14.65 0.39 -5.69
N PRO A 56 14.39 -0.01 -4.44
CA PRO A 56 13.32 0.57 -3.65
C PRO A 56 13.75 1.93 -3.07
N LYS A 57 12.84 2.90 -3.07
CA LYS A 57 13.07 4.26 -2.54
C LYS A 57 11.93 4.66 -1.64
N ILE A 58 12.26 5.22 -0.48
CA ILE A 58 11.29 5.91 0.36
C ILE A 58 10.94 7.23 -0.34
N TYR A 59 9.82 7.24 -1.04
CA TYR A 59 9.30 8.44 -1.68
C TYR A 59 8.65 9.38 -0.65
N LEU A 60 7.91 8.81 0.31
CA LEU A 60 7.34 9.52 1.44
C LEU A 60 7.67 8.76 2.74
N PRO A 61 8.46 9.34 3.67
CA PRO A 61 8.66 8.74 4.99
C PRO A 61 7.34 8.74 5.76
N LEU A 62 7.24 7.93 6.83
CA LEU A 62 6.02 7.84 7.64
C LEU A 62 5.62 9.21 8.22
N THR A 63 4.66 9.86 7.57
CA THR A 63 4.33 11.28 7.75
C THR A 63 2.87 11.43 8.17
N PRO A 64 2.55 12.28 9.17
CA PRO A 64 1.17 12.57 9.55
C PRO A 64 0.35 13.10 8.36
N LEU A 65 -0.90 12.66 8.22
CA LEU A 65 -1.74 12.94 7.05
C LEU A 65 -1.92 14.45 6.72
N ASP A 66 -1.99 15.29 7.74
CA ASP A 66 -2.09 16.75 7.61
C ASP A 66 -0.83 17.39 6.99
N GLN A 67 0.32 16.74 7.11
CA GLN A 67 1.62 17.19 6.59
C GLN A 67 2.01 16.54 5.26
N VAL A 68 1.27 15.53 4.80
CA VAL A 68 1.58 14.83 3.54
C VAL A 68 1.52 15.78 2.34
N GLN A 69 2.56 15.78 1.52
CA GLN A 69 2.56 16.46 0.24
C GLN A 69 3.15 15.52 -0.81
N PHE A 70 2.42 15.32 -1.92
CA PHE A 70 2.92 14.50 -3.01
C PHE A 70 3.55 15.39 -4.09
N ALA A 71 4.81 15.14 -4.40
CA ALA A 71 5.41 15.48 -5.68
C ALA A 71 4.94 14.50 -6.78
N GLU A 72 5.16 14.83 -8.05
CA GLU A 72 4.86 13.87 -9.11
C GLU A 72 5.81 12.66 -9.03
N ILE A 73 5.26 11.45 -8.95
CA ILE A 73 6.02 10.21 -9.05
C ILE A 73 6.32 9.95 -10.53
N GLN A 74 7.57 9.65 -10.85
CA GLN A 74 8.01 9.34 -12.21
C GLN A 74 8.48 7.90 -12.30
N ALA A 75 8.16 7.25 -13.43
CA ALA A 75 8.64 5.93 -13.79
C ALA A 75 9.82 6.06 -14.77
N PRO A 76 11.00 5.47 -14.50
CA PRO A 76 12.12 5.50 -15.43
C PRO A 76 11.82 4.75 -16.75
N SER A 77 12.70 4.96 -17.73
CA SER A 77 12.50 4.49 -19.11
C SER A 77 12.52 2.97 -19.25
N ALA A 78 13.25 2.29 -18.38
CA ALA A 78 13.35 0.83 -18.29
C ALA A 78 13.80 0.46 -16.88
N GLY A 79 13.27 -0.64 -16.35
CA GLY A 79 13.63 -1.12 -15.03
C GLY A 79 12.99 -2.48 -14.79
N ALA A 80 13.70 -3.32 -14.04
CA ALA A 80 13.12 -4.54 -13.50
C ALA A 80 12.15 -4.19 -12.36
N THR A 81 11.51 -5.21 -11.79
CA THR A 81 10.58 -5.06 -10.66
C THR A 81 11.18 -5.78 -9.44
N PHE A 82 12.02 -5.10 -8.66
CA PHE A 82 12.66 -5.66 -7.47
C PHE A 82 11.74 -5.54 -6.24
N MET A 83 10.68 -6.33 -6.27
CA MET A 83 9.65 -6.35 -5.25
C MET A 83 10.13 -6.99 -3.95
N GLY A 84 11.05 -7.97 -4.02
CA GLY A 84 11.68 -8.54 -2.83
C GLY A 84 12.44 -7.47 -2.05
N ALA A 85 13.31 -6.72 -2.71
CA ALA A 85 14.04 -5.60 -2.12
C ALA A 85 13.09 -4.53 -1.54
N ALA A 86 11.96 -4.24 -2.21
CA ALA A 86 10.96 -3.30 -1.71
C ALA A 86 10.31 -3.77 -0.40
N LEU A 87 10.02 -5.07 -0.28
CA LEU A 87 9.51 -5.67 0.95
C LEU A 87 10.59 -5.71 2.05
N GLU A 88 11.85 -5.89 1.71
CA GLU A 88 12.95 -5.81 2.68
C GLU A 88 13.05 -4.40 3.28
N LEU A 89 13.02 -3.36 2.42
CA LEU A 89 13.01 -1.96 2.86
C LEU A 89 11.77 -1.64 3.71
N LEU A 90 10.61 -2.18 3.33
CA LEU A 90 9.39 -2.06 4.13
C LEU A 90 9.55 -2.69 5.52
N ALA A 91 10.11 -3.89 5.60
CA ALA A 91 10.35 -4.58 6.88
C ALA A 91 11.26 -3.75 7.79
N GLU A 92 12.31 -3.13 7.24
CA GLU A 92 13.17 -2.19 7.97
C GLU A 92 12.39 -0.97 8.47
N CYS A 93 11.60 -0.33 7.60
CA CYS A 93 10.78 0.82 7.96
C CYS A 93 9.79 0.49 9.07
N VAL A 94 9.07 -0.63 8.96
CA VAL A 94 8.08 -1.06 9.96
C VAL A 94 8.76 -1.33 11.30
N ASN A 95 9.88 -2.07 11.32
CA ASN A 95 10.63 -2.34 12.54
C ASN A 95 11.12 -1.07 13.24
N GLN A 96 11.51 -0.05 12.48
CA GLN A 96 12.06 1.19 13.03
C GLN A 96 10.98 2.18 13.47
N GLN A 97 9.82 2.21 12.79
CA GLN A 97 8.87 3.32 12.89
C GLN A 97 7.58 2.95 13.64
N VAL A 98 7.16 1.68 13.60
CA VAL A 98 5.92 1.22 14.22
C VAL A 98 6.17 0.90 15.69
N GLN A 99 5.48 1.62 16.57
CA GLN A 99 5.62 1.44 18.01
C GLN A 99 4.68 0.32 18.49
N THR A 100 5.22 -0.70 19.14
CA THR A 100 4.42 -1.75 19.77
C THR A 100 3.91 -1.30 21.14
N ASN A 101 2.82 -1.90 21.62
CA ASN A 101 2.35 -1.67 22.98
C ASN A 101 3.43 -2.06 24.00
N THR A 102 3.60 -1.24 25.03
CA THR A 102 4.40 -1.56 26.22
C THR A 102 3.47 -1.70 27.43
N THR A 103 4.03 -2.03 28.59
CA THR A 103 3.25 -2.08 29.85
C THR A 103 2.68 -0.72 30.23
N ASP A 104 3.38 0.36 29.87
CA ASP A 104 3.07 1.72 30.32
C ASP A 104 2.42 2.58 29.22
N GLU A 105 2.63 2.24 27.94
CA GLU A 105 2.16 3.04 26.80
C GLU A 105 1.46 2.19 25.72
N LYS A 106 0.34 2.73 25.21
CA LYS A 106 -0.31 2.18 24.02
C LYS A 106 0.48 2.62 22.79
N GLY A 107 1.01 1.65 22.05
CA GLY A 107 1.72 1.88 20.81
C GLY A 107 0.78 2.19 19.64
N ASP A 108 1.27 2.03 18.42
CA ASP A 108 0.50 2.24 17.21
C ASP A 108 -0.55 1.16 16.99
N TRP A 109 -1.57 1.49 16.21
CA TRP A 109 -2.46 0.49 15.64
C TRP A 109 -1.69 -0.44 14.71
N ARG A 110 -2.24 -1.65 14.51
CA ARG A 110 -1.69 -2.60 13.55
C ARG A 110 -1.61 -1.94 12.17
N PRO A 111 -0.44 -1.94 11.51
CA PRO A 111 -0.25 -1.24 10.26
C PRO A 111 -1.10 -1.84 9.13
N LEU A 112 -1.36 -1.03 8.10
CA LEU A 112 -1.94 -1.48 6.83
C LEU A 112 -0.87 -1.45 5.75
N LEU A 113 -0.85 -2.47 4.89
CA LEU A 113 0.04 -2.57 3.74
C LEU A 113 -0.77 -2.67 2.46
N PHE A 114 -0.54 -1.74 1.54
CA PHE A 114 -1.07 -1.76 0.18
C PHE A 114 0.08 -1.87 -0.80
N ILE A 115 -0.02 -2.79 -1.76
CA ILE A 115 0.99 -2.98 -2.81
C ILE A 115 0.29 -2.86 -4.14
N MET A 116 0.88 -2.12 -5.07
CA MET A 116 0.37 -1.93 -6.42
C MET A 116 1.48 -2.21 -7.41
N THR A 117 1.23 -3.19 -8.28
CA THR A 117 2.20 -3.66 -9.28
C THR A 117 1.48 -4.32 -10.42
N ASP A 118 2.05 -4.21 -11.61
CA ASP A 118 1.54 -4.83 -12.83
C ASP A 118 2.29 -6.12 -13.19
N GLY A 119 3.19 -6.58 -12.30
CA GLY A 119 4.25 -7.49 -12.69
C GLY A 119 4.58 -8.61 -11.71
N SER A 120 5.60 -9.37 -12.11
CA SER A 120 6.22 -10.42 -11.31
C SER A 120 7.53 -9.90 -10.71
N PRO A 121 7.88 -10.28 -9.47
CA PRO A 121 9.20 -9.99 -8.92
C PRO A 121 10.29 -10.49 -9.88
N SER A 122 11.21 -9.60 -10.24
CA SER A 122 12.41 -9.97 -11.00
C SER A 122 13.49 -10.56 -10.08
N ASP A 123 13.44 -10.23 -8.79
CA ASP A 123 14.33 -10.68 -7.72
C ASP A 123 13.71 -11.84 -6.92
N ILE A 124 13.28 -12.91 -7.63
CA ILE A 124 12.50 -14.02 -7.08
C ILE A 124 13.09 -14.62 -5.80
N TYR A 125 14.43 -14.76 -5.73
CA TYR A 125 15.07 -15.30 -4.54
C TYR A 125 14.87 -14.41 -3.30
N ALA A 126 15.13 -13.10 -3.42
CA ALA A 126 14.90 -12.14 -2.33
C ALA A 126 13.41 -12.10 -1.95
N TYR A 127 12.53 -12.07 -2.95
CA TYR A 127 11.08 -12.12 -2.76
C TYR A 127 10.62 -13.34 -1.93
N GLN A 128 11.11 -14.53 -2.26
CA GLN A 128 10.77 -15.75 -1.53
C GLN A 128 11.30 -15.76 -0.09
N GLN A 129 12.47 -15.15 0.16
CA GLN A 129 13.04 -15.06 1.51
C GLN A 129 12.29 -14.05 2.39
N VAL A 130 11.83 -12.93 1.82
CA VAL A 130 11.22 -11.85 2.60
C VAL A 130 9.73 -12.04 2.90
N ILE A 131 8.98 -12.77 2.06
CA ILE A 131 7.56 -13.08 2.32
C ILE A 131 7.30 -13.59 3.75
N PRO A 132 7.98 -14.64 4.26
CA PRO A 132 7.72 -15.13 5.60
C PRO A 132 8.05 -14.09 6.68
N VAL A 133 8.99 -13.17 6.43
CA VAL A 133 9.30 -12.05 7.32
C VAL A 133 8.14 -11.06 7.34
N ILE A 134 7.61 -10.69 6.17
CA ILE A 134 6.44 -9.79 6.06
C ILE A 134 5.22 -10.38 6.75
N GLN A 135 4.98 -11.67 6.60
CA GLN A 135 3.85 -12.37 7.22
C GLN A 135 3.97 -12.52 8.75
N GLN A 136 5.18 -12.37 9.32
CA GLN A 136 5.37 -12.33 10.77
C GLN A 136 5.02 -10.96 11.38
N PHE A 137 5.01 -9.89 10.59
CA PHE A 137 4.55 -8.60 11.09
C PHE A 137 3.04 -8.62 11.32
N ASN A 138 2.62 -7.97 12.41
CA ASN A 138 1.22 -7.91 12.82
C ASN A 138 0.43 -6.85 12.03
N PHE A 139 0.45 -6.92 10.70
CA PHE A 139 -0.39 -6.10 9.84
C PHE A 139 -1.87 -6.39 10.10
N ALA A 140 -2.70 -5.36 10.14
CA ALA A 140 -4.14 -5.54 10.19
C ALA A 140 -4.70 -6.06 8.87
N SER A 141 -4.07 -5.66 7.77
CA SER A 141 -4.34 -6.15 6.43
C SER A 141 -3.12 -5.90 5.54
N ILE A 142 -2.83 -6.88 4.70
CA ILE A 142 -2.00 -6.74 3.51
C ILE A 142 -2.97 -6.81 2.33
N VAL A 143 -2.83 -5.93 1.36
CA VAL A 143 -3.70 -5.86 0.17
C VAL A 143 -2.81 -5.66 -1.03
N ALA A 144 -2.91 -6.56 -2.00
CA ALA A 144 -2.12 -6.50 -3.23
C ALA A 144 -3.01 -6.22 -4.43
N CYS A 145 -2.63 -5.23 -5.23
CA CYS A 145 -3.32 -4.78 -6.42
C CYS A 145 -2.51 -5.16 -7.66
N ALA A 146 -3.02 -6.13 -8.41
CA ALA A 146 -2.56 -6.52 -9.74
C ALA A 146 -3.09 -5.51 -10.76
N ALA A 147 -2.24 -4.62 -11.26
CA ALA A 147 -2.63 -3.57 -12.18
C ALA A 147 -2.46 -3.99 -13.65
N GLY A 148 -3.54 -3.97 -14.41
CA GLY A 148 -3.56 -4.18 -15.85
C GLY A 148 -3.61 -5.64 -16.31
N PRO A 149 -3.83 -5.84 -17.63
CA PRO A 149 -4.26 -7.13 -18.19
C PRO A 149 -3.17 -8.21 -18.21
N LYS A 150 -1.91 -7.85 -17.94
CA LYS A 150 -0.78 -8.78 -17.90
C LYS A 150 -0.29 -9.06 -16.47
N ALA A 151 -0.96 -8.49 -15.46
CA ALA A 151 -0.55 -8.64 -14.08
C ALA A 151 -0.68 -10.10 -13.64
N LYS A 152 0.41 -10.63 -13.07
CA LYS A 152 0.43 -12.00 -12.56
C LYS A 152 0.09 -12.01 -11.08
N GLN A 153 -1.03 -12.64 -10.76
CA GLN A 153 -1.51 -12.76 -9.38
C GLN A 153 -0.74 -13.81 -8.57
N GLU A 154 -0.07 -14.75 -9.23
CA GLU A 154 0.58 -15.91 -8.60
C GLU A 154 1.55 -15.52 -7.47
N HIS A 155 2.34 -14.46 -7.68
CA HIS A 155 3.29 -13.97 -6.69
C HIS A 155 2.58 -13.17 -5.60
N LEU A 156 1.60 -12.34 -5.96
CA LEU A 156 0.81 -11.57 -4.98
C LEU A 156 0.05 -12.47 -4.01
N LEU A 157 -0.47 -13.60 -4.49
CA LEU A 157 -1.14 -14.62 -3.68
C LEU A 157 -0.20 -15.34 -2.70
N GLN A 158 1.12 -15.36 -2.97
CA GLN A 158 2.09 -15.87 -2.00
C GLN A 158 2.25 -14.92 -0.80
N LEU A 159 2.03 -13.63 -1.03
CA LEU A 159 2.15 -12.59 -0.01
C LEU A 159 0.87 -12.43 0.82
N THR A 160 -0.30 -12.39 0.16
CA THR A 160 -1.60 -12.19 0.81
C THR A 160 -2.74 -12.88 0.06
N ASP A 161 -3.77 -13.28 0.81
CA ASP A 161 -5.06 -13.74 0.30
C ASP A 161 -5.93 -12.60 -0.27
N LYS A 162 -5.61 -11.33 0.03
CA LYS A 162 -6.37 -10.16 -0.43
C LYS A 162 -5.75 -9.58 -1.69
N VAL A 163 -5.91 -10.29 -2.80
CA VAL A 163 -5.48 -9.83 -4.12
C VAL A 163 -6.66 -9.24 -4.87
N VAL A 164 -6.41 -8.08 -5.45
CA VAL A 164 -7.35 -7.27 -6.20
C VAL A 164 -6.79 -7.07 -7.60
N VAL A 165 -7.65 -7.11 -8.61
CA VAL A 165 -7.28 -6.90 -10.01
C VAL A 165 -7.93 -5.63 -10.53
N LEU A 166 -7.12 -4.80 -11.18
CA LEU A 166 -7.57 -3.69 -12.01
C LEU A 166 -7.38 -4.09 -13.47
N ASP A 167 -8.47 -4.33 -14.19
CA ASP A 167 -8.41 -4.76 -15.59
C ASP A 167 -7.77 -3.69 -16.51
N THR A 168 -7.89 -2.42 -16.12
CA THR A 168 -7.34 -1.27 -16.83
C THR A 168 -6.41 -0.47 -15.94
N MET A 169 -5.37 0.10 -16.56
CA MET A 169 -4.43 1.02 -15.91
C MET A 169 -4.85 2.48 -16.14
N ASP A 170 -6.14 2.76 -16.00
CA ASP A 170 -6.69 4.11 -16.20
C ASP A 170 -6.96 4.82 -14.86
N ALA A 171 -7.14 6.14 -14.94
CA ALA A 171 -7.37 6.98 -13.78
C ALA A 171 -8.62 6.58 -12.97
N ALA A 172 -9.65 6.01 -13.61
CA ALA A 172 -10.89 5.63 -12.92
C ALA A 172 -10.67 4.38 -12.05
N SER A 173 -10.01 3.36 -12.59
CA SER A 173 -9.64 2.13 -11.89
C SER A 173 -8.72 2.42 -10.71
N PHE A 174 -7.68 3.23 -10.91
CA PHE A 174 -6.79 3.64 -9.81
C PHE A 174 -7.51 4.50 -8.77
N ALA A 175 -8.33 5.46 -9.19
CA ALA A 175 -9.13 6.25 -8.24
C ALA A 175 -10.10 5.38 -7.43
N GLY A 176 -10.73 4.38 -8.05
CA GLY A 176 -11.58 3.39 -7.39
C GLY A 176 -10.81 2.59 -6.32
N PHE A 177 -9.65 2.04 -6.68
CA PHE A 177 -8.77 1.36 -5.73
C PHE A 177 -8.38 2.27 -4.57
N PHE A 178 -7.89 3.47 -4.84
CA PHE A 178 -7.46 4.39 -3.78
C PHE A 178 -8.61 4.92 -2.93
N LYS A 179 -9.80 5.06 -3.49
CA LYS A 179 -11.02 5.34 -2.71
C LYS A 179 -11.35 4.19 -1.78
N TRP A 180 -11.19 2.95 -2.23
CA TRP A 180 -11.37 1.76 -1.41
C TRP A 180 -10.30 1.62 -0.32
N VAL A 181 -9.03 1.94 -0.63
CA VAL A 181 -7.94 2.08 0.35
C VAL A 181 -8.30 3.12 1.40
N SER A 182 -8.74 4.31 0.98
CA SER A 182 -9.16 5.38 1.88
C SER A 182 -10.30 4.94 2.81
N ALA A 183 -11.34 4.31 2.26
CA ALA A 183 -12.44 3.76 3.05
C ALA A 183 -11.99 2.65 4.01
N SER A 184 -11.01 1.83 3.62
CA SER A 184 -10.40 0.81 4.47
C SER A 184 -9.61 1.40 5.63
N VAL A 185 -8.89 2.49 5.38
CA VAL A 185 -8.14 3.25 6.39
C VAL A 185 -9.11 3.93 7.36
N VAL A 186 -10.18 4.55 6.88
CA VAL A 186 -11.24 5.17 7.71
C VAL A 186 -11.98 4.13 8.56
N ALA A 187 -12.33 2.98 7.97
CA ALA A 187 -12.91 1.87 8.71
C ALA A 187 -11.92 1.36 9.77
N GLY A 188 -10.63 1.25 9.44
CA GLY A 188 -9.57 0.85 10.37
C GLY A 188 -9.35 1.85 11.50
N SER A 189 -9.37 3.16 11.23
CA SER A 189 -9.20 4.21 12.25
C SER A 189 -10.40 4.30 13.20
N SER A 190 -11.61 4.07 12.68
CA SER A 190 -12.86 4.09 13.46
C SER A 190 -13.06 2.80 14.28
N SER A 191 -12.74 1.63 13.70
CA SER A 191 -12.87 0.32 14.36
C SER A 191 -11.72 -0.01 15.30
N ALA A 192 -10.65 0.78 15.27
CA ALA A 192 -9.45 0.58 16.07
C ALA A 192 -9.78 0.40 17.57
N GLY A 193 -10.81 1.06 18.11
CA GLY A 193 -11.24 0.87 19.50
C GLY A 193 -11.80 -0.51 19.87
N ILE A 194 -12.06 -1.39 18.90
CA ILE A 194 -12.80 -2.64 19.08
C ILE A 194 -11.91 -3.80 18.59
N SER A 195 -11.76 -4.83 19.42
CA SER A 195 -10.87 -6.00 19.22
C SER A 195 -11.25 -6.92 18.03
N GLY A 196 -11.99 -6.42 17.05
CA GLY A 196 -12.48 -7.17 15.89
C GLY A 196 -11.54 -7.12 14.69
N SER A 197 -11.69 -8.08 13.79
CA SER A 197 -11.12 -8.05 12.44
C SER A 197 -11.60 -6.80 11.69
N ILE A 198 -10.68 -6.06 11.07
CA ILE A 198 -11.05 -4.95 10.18
C ILE A 198 -11.75 -5.57 8.96
N SER A 199 -13.07 -5.39 8.88
CA SER A 199 -13.82 -5.70 7.66
C SER A 199 -13.53 -4.61 6.66
N LEU A 200 -12.76 -4.92 5.61
CA LEU A 200 -12.59 -4.01 4.49
C LEU A 200 -13.98 -3.79 3.85
N PRO A 201 -14.28 -2.57 3.36
CA PRO A 201 -15.48 -2.35 2.57
C PRO A 201 -15.46 -3.27 1.33
N PRO A 202 -16.62 -3.56 0.71
CA PRO A 202 -16.62 -4.27 -0.56
C PRO A 202 -15.81 -3.46 -1.59
N PRO A 203 -15.03 -4.14 -2.47
CA PRO A 203 -14.32 -3.46 -3.54
C PRO A 203 -15.33 -2.83 -4.50
N PRO A 204 -15.01 -1.69 -5.14
CA PRO A 204 -15.88 -1.08 -6.14
C PRO A 204 -15.91 -1.91 -7.44
N PRO A 205 -16.89 -1.69 -8.35
CA PRO A 205 -17.07 -2.52 -9.54
C PRO A 205 -15.85 -2.63 -10.47
N GLU A 206 -14.99 -1.62 -10.46
CA GLU A 206 -13.75 -1.54 -11.22
C GLU A 206 -12.63 -2.43 -10.64
N VAL A 207 -12.85 -3.02 -9.47
CA VAL A 207 -11.88 -3.69 -8.62
C VAL A 207 -12.37 -5.12 -8.35
N GLN A 208 -11.76 -6.12 -9.00
CA GLN A 208 -12.17 -7.52 -8.83
C GLN A 208 -11.32 -8.21 -7.77
N LEU A 209 -11.94 -8.76 -6.72
CA LEU A 209 -11.26 -9.61 -5.75
C LEU A 209 -10.98 -10.98 -6.38
N VAL A 210 -9.73 -11.43 -6.24
CA VAL A 210 -9.35 -12.82 -6.53
C VAL A 210 -9.73 -13.64 -5.30
N LEU A 211 -10.61 -14.62 -5.50
CA LEU A 211 -11.04 -15.58 -4.47
C LEU A 211 -10.22 -16.87 -4.54
#